data_AF-A0A352Y2I4-F1
#
_entry.id   AF-A0A352Y2I4-F1
#
_cell.length_a   1.000
_cell.length_b   1.000
_cell.length_c   1.000
_cell.angle_alpha   90.00
_cell.angle_beta   90.00
_cell.angle_gamma   90.00
#
_symmetry.space_group_name_H-M   'P 1'
#
loop_
_entity.id
_entity.type
_entity.pdbx_description
1 polymer ?
#
loop_
_entity_poly.entity_id
_entity_poly.type
_entity_poly.pdbx_seq_one_letter_code
_entity_poly.pdbx_strand_id
1 'polypeptide(L)'
;MSLAAFSEDASYFIVDERNNFRPAGVAKFARSRGGYLYDNLLEDHTATLSLLDTWMYEFAAVEQGSILQNLALMSTALGLGGFPHLASHPFAWFQALDFRMTDLPFSRTIGAGPLMKSLLRALKKDIPMPTAVG
;
A
#
# COMPACT_ATOMS: atom_id res chain seq x y z
N MET A 1 1.39 2.90 -9.39
CA MET A 1 0.37 1.96 -9.90
C MET A 1 -0.85 1.77 -8.98
N SER A 2 -0.78 2.00 -7.66
CA SER A 2 -1.97 1.89 -6.77
C SER A 2 -3.13 2.81 -7.19
N LEU A 3 -2.84 4.03 -7.66
CA LEU A 3 -3.84 4.92 -8.23
C LEU A 3 -4.24 4.56 -9.67
N ALA A 4 -3.38 3.84 -10.39
CA ALA A 4 -3.61 3.49 -11.79
C ALA A 4 -4.70 2.42 -11.93
N ALA A 5 -4.84 1.51 -10.95
CA ALA A 5 -5.99 0.60 -10.89
C ALA A 5 -7.33 1.37 -10.81
N PHE A 6 -7.32 2.56 -10.22
CA PHE A 6 -8.47 3.46 -10.12
C PHE A 6 -8.42 4.59 -11.16
N SER A 7 -7.63 4.51 -12.23
CA SER A 7 -7.71 5.49 -13.31
C SER A 7 -9.02 5.33 -14.08
N GLU A 8 -9.41 6.32 -14.88
CA GLU A 8 -10.57 6.17 -15.78
C GLU A 8 -10.36 5.05 -16.81
N ASP A 9 -9.11 4.80 -17.22
CA ASP A 9 -8.78 3.76 -18.18
C ASP A 9 -8.94 2.35 -17.60
N ALA A 10 -8.52 2.13 -16.34
CA ALA A 10 -8.57 0.82 -15.70
C ALA A 10 -9.87 0.59 -14.92
N SER A 11 -10.38 1.65 -14.26
CA SER A 11 -11.66 1.74 -13.57
C SER A 11 -12.03 0.55 -12.66
N TYR A 12 -11.05 -0.07 -12.00
CA TYR A 12 -11.28 -1.23 -11.14
C TYR A 12 -12.09 -0.86 -9.89
N PHE A 13 -13.15 -1.62 -9.64
CA PHE A 13 -13.91 -1.57 -8.40
C PHE A 13 -13.40 -2.63 -7.43
N ILE A 14 -12.78 -2.18 -6.34
CA ILE A 14 -12.15 -3.07 -5.36
C ILE A 14 -13.13 -3.41 -4.24
N VAL A 15 -13.29 -4.72 -4.01
CA VAL A 15 -14.10 -5.29 -2.93
C VAL A 15 -13.21 -5.98 -1.90
N ASP A 16 -13.61 -5.89 -0.64
CA ASP A 16 -12.93 -6.53 0.48
C ASP A 16 -13.53 -7.93 0.72
N GLU A 17 -12.85 -8.95 0.22
CA GLU A 17 -13.26 -10.35 0.37
C GLU A 17 -13.29 -10.81 1.85
N ARG A 18 -12.53 -10.13 2.73
CA ARG A 18 -12.47 -10.42 4.18
C ARG A 18 -13.64 -9.78 4.93
N ASN A 19 -14.40 -8.91 4.26
CA ASN A 19 -15.54 -8.17 4.81
C ASN A 19 -16.79 -8.32 3.94
N ASN A 20 -17.16 -9.56 3.62
CA ASN A 20 -18.35 -9.91 2.83
C ASN A 20 -18.41 -9.22 1.45
N PHE A 21 -17.27 -9.06 0.79
CA PHE A 21 -17.16 -8.40 -0.52
C PHE A 21 -17.73 -6.97 -0.53
N ARG A 22 -17.69 -6.28 0.61
CA ARG A 22 -18.08 -4.87 0.69
C ARG A 22 -17.07 -4.01 -0.08
N PRO A 23 -17.50 -2.90 -0.70
CA PRO A 23 -16.58 -2.00 -1.37
C PRO A 23 -15.50 -1.49 -0.41
N ALA A 24 -14.23 -1.59 -0.79
CA ALA A 24 -13.08 -1.26 0.05
C ALA A 24 -12.85 0.25 0.17
N GLY A 25 -13.86 0.99 0.66
CA GLY A 25 -13.83 2.47 0.76
C GLY A 25 -14.08 3.21 -0.56
N VAL A 26 -14.26 2.48 -1.66
CA VAL A 26 -14.43 3.04 -3.01
C VAL A 26 -15.89 3.19 -3.46
N ALA A 27 -16.86 2.81 -2.61
CA ALA A 27 -18.29 2.82 -2.95
C ALA A 27 -18.80 4.14 -3.54
N LYS A 28 -18.27 5.28 -3.09
CA LYS A 28 -18.69 6.61 -3.54
C LYS A 28 -18.30 6.92 -5.00
N PHE A 29 -17.38 6.16 -5.57
CA PHE A 29 -16.90 6.31 -6.94
C PHE A 29 -17.50 5.27 -7.89
N ALA A 30 -18.43 4.43 -7.40
CA ALA A 30 -19.18 3.47 -8.20
C ALA A 30 -19.99 4.15 -9.31
N ARG A 31 -20.06 3.52 -10.48
CA ARG A 31 -20.92 3.95 -11.61
C ARG A 31 -22.39 4.02 -11.22
N SER A 32 -22.89 3.05 -10.45
CA SER A 32 -24.27 3.09 -9.92
C SER A 32 -24.58 4.34 -9.07
N ARG A 33 -23.55 5.04 -8.58
CA ARG A 33 -23.65 6.27 -7.78
C ARG A 33 -23.17 7.52 -8.53
N GLY A 34 -22.98 7.43 -9.85
CA GLY A 34 -22.54 8.54 -10.70
C GLY A 34 -21.02 8.76 -10.75
N GLY A 35 -20.23 7.81 -10.24
CA GLY A 35 -18.78 7.80 -10.41
C GLY A 35 -18.33 7.04 -11.68
N TYR A 36 -17.03 6.74 -11.77
CA TYR A 36 -16.43 6.12 -12.97
C TYR A 36 -15.98 4.66 -12.76
N LEU A 37 -15.94 4.15 -11.53
CA LEU A 37 -15.55 2.76 -11.26
C LEU A 37 -16.68 1.77 -11.59
N TYR A 38 -16.34 0.63 -12.20
CA TYR A 38 -17.30 -0.38 -12.63
C TYR A 38 -17.71 -1.30 -11.48
N ASP A 39 -18.85 -1.02 -10.84
CA ASP A 39 -19.33 -1.77 -9.66
C ASP A 39 -20.21 -2.98 -9.98
N ASN A 40 -20.26 -3.42 -11.25
CA ASN A 40 -20.88 -4.67 -11.65
C ASN A 40 -19.91 -5.84 -11.44
N LEU A 41 -20.20 -6.69 -10.44
CA LEU A 41 -19.35 -7.83 -10.07
C LEU A 41 -19.25 -8.90 -11.17
N LEU A 42 -20.11 -8.85 -12.18
CA LEU A 42 -20.09 -9.76 -13.33
C LEU A 42 -19.19 -9.27 -14.46
N GLU A 43 -18.66 -8.06 -14.35
CA GLU A 43 -17.75 -7.46 -15.32
C GLU A 43 -16.29 -7.60 -14.86
N ASP A 44 -15.37 -7.67 -15.83
CA ASP A 44 -13.94 -7.92 -15.61
C ASP A 44 -13.18 -6.78 -14.89
N HIS A 45 -13.91 -5.78 -14.43
CA HIS A 45 -13.37 -4.57 -13.78
C HIS A 45 -13.61 -4.60 -12.26
N THR A 46 -13.96 -5.76 -11.70
CA THR A 46 -14.02 -5.96 -10.24
C THR A 46 -12.83 -6.79 -9.79
N ALA A 47 -12.11 -6.33 -8.77
CA ALA A 47 -11.01 -7.08 -8.17
C ALA A 47 -11.12 -7.13 -6.64
N THR A 48 -10.53 -8.16 -6.03
CA THR A 48 -10.50 -8.32 -4.58
C THR A 48 -9.33 -7.54 -3.97
N LEU A 49 -9.42 -7.23 -2.68
CA LEU A 49 -8.35 -6.57 -1.95
C LEU A 49 -7.08 -7.43 -1.95
N SER A 50 -7.21 -8.75 -1.78
CA SER A 50 -6.07 -9.66 -1.88
C SER A 50 -5.41 -9.68 -3.26
N LEU A 51 -6.18 -9.54 -4.36
CA LEU A 51 -5.60 -9.48 -5.70
C LEU A 51 -4.81 -8.19 -5.89
N LEU A 52 -5.35 -7.07 -5.41
CA LEU A 52 -4.65 -5.79 -5.39
C LEU A 52 -3.36 -5.87 -4.57
N ASP A 53 -3.39 -6.49 -3.39
CA ASP A 53 -2.20 -6.73 -2.56
C ASP A 53 -1.12 -7.49 -3.34
N THR A 54 -1.49 -8.59 -4.01
CA THR A 54 -0.58 -9.38 -4.85
C THR A 54 0.04 -8.54 -5.95
N TRP A 55 -0.77 -7.79 -6.71
CA TRP A 55 -0.26 -6.91 -7.76
C TRP A 55 0.69 -5.84 -7.21
N MET A 56 0.43 -5.31 -6.01
CA MET A 56 1.34 -4.36 -5.37
C MET A 56 2.70 -4.99 -5.05
N TYR A 57 2.73 -6.22 -4.54
CA TYR A 57 3.98 -6.93 -4.26
C TYR A 57 4.74 -7.29 -5.54
N GLU A 58 4.05 -7.81 -6.55
CA GLU A 58 4.65 -8.17 -7.84
C GLU A 58 5.24 -6.93 -8.53
N PHE A 59 4.49 -5.84 -8.55
CA PHE A 59 4.96 -4.59 -9.14
C PHE A 59 6.20 -4.05 -8.41
N ALA A 60 6.16 -4.00 -7.08
CA ALA A 60 7.30 -3.56 -6.29
C ALA A 60 8.54 -4.44 -6.55
N ALA A 61 8.37 -5.76 -6.66
CA ALA A 61 9.46 -6.68 -6.97
C ALA A 61 10.04 -6.44 -8.37
N VAL A 62 9.20 -6.20 -9.38
CA VAL A 62 9.65 -5.91 -10.76
C VAL A 62 10.38 -4.58 -10.84
N GLU A 63 9.85 -3.53 -10.23
CA GLU A 63 10.50 -2.21 -10.21
C GLU A 63 11.84 -2.26 -9.49
N GLN A 64 11.88 -2.88 -8.31
CA GLN A 64 13.13 -3.06 -7.56
C GLN A 64 14.14 -3.91 -8.34
N GLY A 65 13.69 -4.99 -8.98
CA GLY A 65 14.54 -5.82 -9.84
C GLY A 65 15.16 -5.04 -10.99
N SER A 66 14.37 -4.18 -11.63
CA SER A 66 14.82 -3.31 -12.74
C SER A 66 15.86 -2.30 -12.28
N ILE A 67 15.66 -1.69 -11.10
CA ILE A 67 16.63 -0.78 -10.48
C ILE A 67 17.93 -1.51 -10.18
N LEU A 68 17.86 -2.70 -9.56
CA LEU A 68 19.03 -3.50 -9.22
C LEU A 68 19.82 -3.93 -10.46
N GLN A 69 19.14 -4.32 -11.54
CA GLN A 69 19.79 -4.67 -12.80
C GLN A 69 20.55 -3.47 -13.39
N ASN A 70 19.92 -2.29 -13.42
CA ASN A 70 20.57 -1.08 -13.92
C ASN A 70 21.80 -0.71 -13.07
N LEU A 71 21.69 -0.79 -11.75
CA LEU A 71 22.82 -0.55 -10.84
C LEU A 71 23.96 -1.55 -11.04
N ALA A 72 23.65 -2.82 -11.30
CA ALA A 72 24.64 -3.85 -11.59
C ALA A 72 25.40 -3.56 -12.90
N LEU A 73 24.68 -3.15 -13.95
CA LEU A 73 25.29 -2.73 -15.23
C LEU A 73 26.21 -1.51 -15.04
N MET A 74 25.76 -0.49 -14.30
CA MET A 74 26.57 0.69 -13.99
C MET A 74 27.82 0.35 -13.15
N SER A 75 27.66 -0.47 -12.12
CA SER A 75 28.77 -0.91 -11.27
C SER A 75 29.83 -1.65 -12.09
N THR A 76 29.38 -2.56 -12.97
CA THR A 76 30.27 -3.30 -13.88
C THR A 76 31.01 -2.36 -14.83
N ALA A 77 30.33 -1.37 -15.41
CA ALA A 77 30.94 -0.38 -16.29
C ALA A 77 32.00 0.49 -15.58
N LEU A 78 31.83 0.75 -14.28
CA LEU A 78 32.78 1.48 -13.45
C LEU A 78 33.90 0.60 -12.87
N GLY A 79 33.89 -0.71 -13.13
CA GLY A 79 34.83 -1.65 -12.52
C GLY A 79 34.59 -1.88 -11.02
N LEU A 80 33.41 -1.51 -10.51
CA LEU A 80 33.00 -1.71 -9.13
C LEU A 80 32.39 -3.12 -8.97
N GLY A 81 32.82 -3.84 -7.94
CA GLY A 81 32.19 -5.11 -7.53
C GLY A 81 31.10 -4.87 -6.50
N GLY A 82 30.03 -5.66 -6.56
CA GLY A 82 28.94 -5.64 -5.57
C GLY A 82 27.79 -6.57 -5.95
N PHE A 83 27.05 -7.07 -4.95
CA PHE A 83 25.87 -7.90 -5.15
C PHE A 83 24.76 -7.44 -4.18
N PRO A 84 23.50 -7.30 -4.63
CA PRO A 84 22.41 -6.95 -3.73
C PRO A 84 22.15 -8.08 -2.74
N HIS A 85 22.18 -7.77 -1.45
CA HIS A 85 21.86 -8.72 -0.40
C HIS A 85 20.43 -8.51 0.10
N LEU A 86 19.66 -9.59 0.16
CA LEU A 86 18.40 -9.60 0.88
C LEU A 86 18.67 -9.69 2.38
N ALA A 87 18.61 -8.56 3.07
CA ALA A 87 18.64 -8.49 4.53
C ALA A 87 17.29 -7.98 5.04
N SER A 88 16.43 -8.90 5.50
CA SER A 88 15.14 -8.55 6.06
C SER A 88 15.27 -8.29 7.55
N HIS A 89 15.37 -7.01 7.91
CA HIS A 89 15.32 -6.55 9.29
C HIS A 89 14.25 -5.47 9.38
N PRO A 90 13.12 -5.72 10.09
CA PRO A 90 12.07 -4.73 10.23
C PRO A 90 12.62 -3.39 10.71
N PHE A 91 12.38 -2.34 9.93
CA PHE A 91 12.75 -0.95 10.23
C PHE A 91 14.25 -0.63 10.36
N ALA A 92 15.16 -1.59 10.16
CA ALA A 92 16.59 -1.37 10.35
C ALA A 92 17.14 -0.28 9.42
N TRP A 93 16.63 -0.20 8.19
CA TRP A 93 17.01 0.86 7.25
C TRP A 93 16.61 2.26 7.74
N PHE A 94 15.44 2.41 8.36
CA PHE A 94 15.04 3.69 8.95
C PHE A 94 15.97 4.06 10.10
N GLN A 95 16.27 3.12 10.99
CA GLN A 95 17.18 3.35 12.11
C GLN A 95 18.61 3.65 11.66
N ALA A 96 19.11 2.98 10.62
CA ALA A 96 20.42 3.23 10.03
C ALA A 96 20.52 4.60 9.36
N LEU A 97 19.38 5.18 8.96
CA LEU A 97 19.25 6.54 8.45
C LEU A 97 18.89 7.56 9.55
N ASP A 98 19.13 7.21 10.82
CA ASP A 98 18.85 8.02 12.01
C ASP A 98 17.37 8.36 12.27
N PHE A 99 16.43 7.71 11.59
CA PHE A 99 15.02 7.82 11.97
C PHE A 99 14.77 7.05 13.27
N ARG A 100 14.04 7.68 14.18
CA ARG A 100 13.54 7.01 15.39
C ARG A 100 12.24 6.29 15.05
N MET A 101 12.18 5.00 15.36
CA MET A 101 10.91 4.26 15.30
C MET A 101 10.08 4.58 16.54
N THR A 102 8.83 4.99 16.33
CA THR A 102 7.87 5.24 17.40
C THR A 102 6.54 4.59 17.10
N ASP A 103 5.91 4.03 18.13
CA ASP A 103 4.56 3.49 18.02
C ASP A 103 3.55 4.63 18.15
N LEU A 104 3.03 5.09 17.02
CA LEU A 104 1.97 6.08 17.00
C LEU A 104 0.62 5.36 17.04
N PRO A 105 -0.37 5.88 17.79
CA PRO A 105 -1.72 5.32 17.73
C PRO A 105 -2.31 5.49 16.33
N PHE A 106 -3.03 4.49 15.82
CA PHE A 106 -3.65 4.52 14.49
C PHE A 106 -4.52 5.77 14.25
N SER A 107 -5.19 6.27 15.28
CA SER A 107 -5.94 7.54 15.21
C SER A 107 -5.07 8.73 14.77
N ARG A 108 -3.78 8.75 15.14
CA ARG A 108 -2.84 9.81 14.74
C ARG A 108 -2.36 9.63 13.30
N THR A 109 -2.16 8.40 12.83
CA THR A 109 -1.67 8.14 11.48
C THR A 109 -2.69 8.52 10.41
N ILE A 110 -3.99 8.35 10.68
CA ILE A 110 -5.06 8.74 9.75
C ILE A 110 -5.56 10.18 9.95
N GLY A 111 -4.97 10.95 10.87
CA GLY A 111 -5.43 12.31 11.18
C GLY A 111 -6.84 12.38 11.79
N ALA A 112 -7.23 11.41 12.63
CA ALA A 112 -8.57 11.34 13.19
C ALA A 112 -8.87 12.48 14.17
N GLY A 113 -10.04 13.10 14.02
CA GLY A 113 -10.55 14.10 14.97
C GLY A 113 -10.89 13.51 16.36
N PRO A 114 -11.16 14.36 17.37
CA PRO A 114 -11.34 13.93 18.77
C PRO A 114 -12.42 12.87 18.98
N LEU A 115 -13.55 13.00 18.27
CA LEU A 115 -14.67 12.07 18.33
C LEU A 115 -14.29 10.67 17.81
N MET A 116 -13.69 10.61 16.61
CA MET A 116 -13.28 9.36 15.99
C MET A 116 -12.18 8.66 16.81
N LYS A 117 -11.24 9.43 17.37
CA LYS A 117 -10.20 8.91 18.27
C LYS A 117 -10.81 8.24 19.51
N SER A 118 -11.78 8.87 20.16
CA SER A 118 -12.47 8.29 21.33
C SER A 118 -13.20 6.99 20.96
N LEU A 119 -13.85 6.95 19.81
CA LEU A 119 -14.51 5.75 19.31
C LEU A 119 -13.53 4.61 19.05
N LEU A 120 -12.41 4.88 18.36
CA LEU A 120 -11.38 3.88 18.06
C LEU A 120 -10.79 3.28 19.35
N ARG A 121 -10.56 4.11 20.38
CA ARG A 121 -10.09 3.64 21.69
C ARG A 121 -11.11 2.78 22.40
N ALA A 122 -12.38 3.19 22.43
CA ALA A 122 -13.46 2.42 23.03
C ALA A 122 -13.61 1.04 22.36
N LEU A 123 -13.44 0.99 21.04
CA LEU A 123 -13.50 -0.24 20.25
C LEU A 123 -12.19 -1.06 20.26
N LYS A 124 -11.14 -0.63 20.98
CA LYS A 124 -9.79 -1.24 20.96
C LYS A 124 -9.19 -1.36 19.55
N LYS A 125 -9.52 -0.41 18.66
CA LYS A 125 -9.02 -0.31 17.28
C LYS A 125 -7.95 0.78 17.11
N ASP A 126 -7.63 1.53 18.16
CA ASP A 126 -6.52 2.50 18.19
C ASP A 126 -5.19 1.77 18.43
N ILE A 127 -4.84 0.85 17.53
CA ILE A 127 -3.67 -0.02 17.64
C ILE A 127 -2.35 0.75 17.41
N PRO A 128 -1.24 0.32 18.03
CA PRO A 128 0.07 0.92 17.79
C PRO A 128 0.51 0.65 16.34
N MET A 129 0.98 1.71 15.67
CA MET A 129 1.50 1.68 14.31
C MET A 129 2.97 2.12 14.32
N PRO A 130 3.91 1.20 14.05
CA PRO A 130 5.33 1.54 13.93
C PRO A 130 5.53 2.59 12.85
N THR A 131 6.03 3.76 13.25
CA THR A 131 6.20 4.92 12.36
C THR A 131 7.60 5.50 12.54
N ALA A 132 8.30 5.70 11.43
CA ALA A 132 9.57 6.42 11.41
C ALA A 132 9.31 7.92 11.64
N VAL A 133 9.98 8.50 12.65
CA VAL A 133 9.95 9.94 12.94
C VAL A 133 11.40 10.46 13.02
N GLY A 134 11.68 11.53 12.30
CA GLY A 134 13.03 12.08 12.13
C GLY A 134 12.99 13.19 11.10
#